data_AF-A0A2N6BRK1-F1
#
_entry.id   AF-A0A2N6BRK1-F1
#
_cell.length_a   1.000
_cell.length_b   1.000
_cell.length_c   1.000
_cell.angle_alpha   90.00
_cell.angle_beta   90.00
_cell.angle_gamma   90.00
#
_symmetry.space_group_name_H-M   'P 1'
#
loop_
_entity.id
_entity.type
_entity.pdbx_description
1 polymer ?
#
loop_
_entity_poly.entity_id
_entity_poly.type
_entity_poly.pdbx_seq_one_letter_code
_entity_poly.pdbx_strand_id
1 'polypeptide(L)' 'LALFGMGYSWGGYESLVIPFDAAPYRTATSWRSEGPALRFHIGLEDPGDLIKDLEKAFGAMQAAS' A
#
# COMPACT_ATOMS: atom_id res chain seq x y z
N LEU A 1 -5.36 -9.46 -1.16
CA LEU A 1 -3.95 -9.09 -1.02
C LEU A 1 -3.24 -10.24 -0.34
N ALA A 2 -2.43 -10.98 -1.09
CA ALA A 2 -1.78 -12.20 -0.65
C ALA A 2 -0.26 -12.13 -0.71
N LEU A 3 0.31 -11.22 -1.51
CA LEU A 3 1.76 -11.06 -1.66
C LEU A 3 2.33 -9.94 -0.78
N PHE A 4 1.51 -8.95 -0.44
CA PHE A 4 1.94 -7.88 0.45
C PHE A 4 1.73 -8.28 1.92
N GLY A 5 2.82 -8.41 2.67
CA GLY A 5 2.79 -8.59 4.12
C GLY A 5 2.41 -7.31 4.86
N MET A 6 1.87 -7.43 6.08
CA MET A 6 1.70 -6.30 7.00
C MET A 6 2.95 -6.18 7.87
N GLY A 7 3.77 -5.15 7.62
CA GLY A 7 5.03 -4.97 8.34
C GLY A 7 5.49 -3.51 8.38
N TYR A 8 5.91 -3.05 9.57
CA TYR A 8 6.50 -1.73 9.77
C TYR A 8 8.02 -1.82 9.58
N SER A 9 8.49 -1.80 8.32
CA SER A 9 9.91 -1.63 7.95
C SER A 9 10.03 -1.22 6.48
N TRP A 10 11.25 -1.13 5.96
CA TRP A 10 11.57 -0.90 4.55
C TRP A 10 12.93 -1.52 4.20
N GLY A 11 13.11 -1.93 2.93
CA GLY A 11 14.40 -2.37 2.38
C GLY A 11 14.67 -3.88 2.37
N GLY A 12 13.70 -4.69 2.76
CA GLY A 12 13.73 -6.14 2.53
C GLY A 12 13.33 -6.53 1.10
N TYR A 13 13.55 -7.79 0.74
CA TYR A 13 13.11 -8.35 -0.56
C TYR A 13 11.59 -8.56 -0.64
N GLU A 14 10.88 -8.49 0.47
CA GLU A 14 9.45 -8.73 0.57
C GLU A 14 8.64 -7.46 0.33
N SER A 15 7.53 -7.60 -0.40
CA SER A 15 6.54 -6.54 -0.56
C SER A 15 5.72 -6.35 0.72
N LEU A 16 5.57 -5.10 1.18
CA LEU A 16 4.84 -4.76 2.41
C LEU A 16 3.80 -3.66 2.17
N VAL A 17 2.74 -3.66 2.96
CA VAL A 17 1.74 -2.58 3.00
C VAL A 17 1.40 -2.21 4.44
N ILE A 18 1.26 -0.90 4.70
CA ILE A 18 0.76 -0.39 5.99
C ILE A 18 -0.21 0.77 5.78
N PRO A 19 -1.19 0.96 6.70
CA PRO A 19 -1.89 2.23 6.78
C PRO A 19 -0.92 3.34 7.19
N PHE A 20 -1.10 4.53 6.63
CA PHE A 20 -0.35 5.71 7.04
C PHE A 20 -1.21 6.96 7.02
N ASP A 21 -0.80 7.95 7.80
CA ASP A 21 -1.33 9.31 7.75
C ASP A 21 -0.15 10.27 7.63
N ALA A 22 -0.15 11.13 6.60
CA ALA A 22 0.91 12.11 6.39
C ALA A 22 0.64 13.46 7.06
N ALA A 23 -0.59 13.71 7.52
CA ALA A 23 -0.98 14.97 8.14
C ALA A 23 -0.07 15.40 9.31
N PRO A 24 0.42 14.49 10.19
CA PRO A 24 1.22 14.90 11.35
C PRO A 24 2.64 15.37 11.03
N TYR A 25 3.22 14.97 9.88
CA TYR A 25 4.66 15.17 9.62
C TYR A 25 4.98 15.79 8.26
N ARG A 26 3.98 16.00 7.38
CA ARG A 26 4.21 16.64 6.09
C ARG A 26 4.34 18.15 6.25
N THR A 27 5.53 18.69 5.93
CA THR A 27 5.84 20.12 6.07
C THR A 27 5.78 20.91 4.77
N ALA A 28 6.06 20.28 3.62
CA ALA A 28 6.14 20.98 2.33
C ALA A 28 4.78 21.46 1.81
N THR A 29 3.71 20.70 2.06
CA THR A 29 2.32 21.06 1.71
C THR A 29 1.35 20.46 2.73
N SER A 30 0.17 21.06 2.90
CA SER A 30 -0.89 20.44 3.71
C SER A 30 -1.37 19.14 3.08
N TRP A 31 -1.46 18.09 3.88
CA TRP A 31 -2.11 16.84 3.47
C TRP A 31 -3.64 17.03 3.49
N ARG A 32 -4.30 16.87 2.33
CA ARG A 32 -5.75 17.08 2.16
C ARG A 32 -6.48 15.85 1.61
N SER A 33 -5.86 14.67 1.66
CA SER A 33 -6.50 13.44 1.19
C SER A 33 -7.66 13.08 2.11
N GLU A 34 -8.83 12.81 1.53
CA GLU A 34 -9.96 12.26 2.25
C GLU A 34 -9.88 10.72 2.23
N GLY A 35 -10.24 10.07 3.33
CA GLY A 35 -10.24 8.61 3.45
C GLY A 35 -8.90 7.97 3.86
N PRO A 36 -8.87 6.63 3.96
CA PRO A 36 -7.69 5.89 4.39
C PRO A 36 -6.58 5.95 3.35
N ALA A 37 -5.32 6.04 3.79
CA ALA A 37 -4.15 6.00 2.92
C ALA A 37 -3.27 4.77 3.24
N LEU A 38 -2.71 4.16 2.20
CA LEU A 38 -1.84 2.99 2.29
C LEU A 38 -0.46 3.31 1.71
N ARG A 39 0.59 2.91 2.44
CA ARG A 39 1.98 2.99 1.99
C ARG A 39 2.45 1.60 1.60
N PHE A 40 2.88 1.47 0.35
CA PHE A 40 3.45 0.24 -0.19
C PHE A 40 4.98 0.33 -0.21
N HIS A 41 5.63 -0.72 0.26
CA HIS A 41 7.04 -1.01 0.00
C HIS A 41 7.07 -2.14 -1.02
N ILE A 42 7.69 -1.90 -2.17
CA ILE A 42 7.76 -2.88 -3.26
C ILE A 42 9.02 -3.71 -3.10
N GLY A 43 8.85 -5.03 -2.99
CA GLY A 43 9.91 -6.02 -2.89
C GLY A 43 10.50 -6.38 -4.26
N LEU A 44 11.04 -7.60 -4.35
CA LEU A 44 11.72 -8.13 -5.54
C LEU A 44 10.93 -9.27 -6.22
N GLU A 45 9.65 -9.42 -5.91
CA GLU A 45 8.77 -10.37 -6.60
C GLU A 45 8.55 -10.00 -8.07
N ASP A 46 8.02 -10.93 -8.86
CA ASP A 46 7.67 -10.66 -10.26
C ASP A 46 6.65 -9.50 -10.34
N PRO A 47 6.93 -8.45 -11.15
CA PRO A 47 6.03 -7.30 -11.26
C PRO A 47 4.61 -7.68 -11.72
N GLY A 48 4.48 -8.69 -12.58
CA GLY A 48 3.18 -9.17 -13.07
C GLY A 48 2.35 -9.81 -11.95
N ASP A 49 2.98 -10.50 -11.02
CA ASP A 49 2.31 -11.09 -9.87
C ASP A 49 1.87 -10.02 -8.85
N LEU A 50 2.71 -9.00 -8.61
CA LEU A 50 2.37 -7.86 -7.75
C LEU A 50 1.18 -7.06 -8.31
N ILE A 51 1.17 -6.80 -9.63
CA ILE A 51 0.06 -6.10 -10.30
C ILE A 51 -1.24 -6.91 -10.16
N LYS A 52 -1.19 -8.22 -10.46
CA LYS A 52 -2.38 -9.09 -10.33
C LYS A 52 -2.92 -9.14 -8.90
N ASP A 53 -2.05 -9.12 -7.89
CA ASP A 53 -2.50 -9.11 -6.49
C ASP A 53 -3.18 -7.79 -6.11
N LEU A 54 -2.66 -6.66 -6.60
CA LEU A 54 -3.28 -5.33 -6.42
C LEU A 54 -4.62 -5.23 -7.16
N GLU A 55 -4.71 -5.69 -8.40
CA GLU A 55 -5.97 -5.72 -9.17
C GLU A 55 -7.06 -6.51 -8.44
N LYS A 56 -6.72 -7.70 -7.91
CA LYS A 56 -7.65 -8.49 -7.10
C LYS A 56 -8.08 -7.76 -5.83
N ALA A 57 -7.16 -7.09 -5.14
CA ALA A 57 -7.45 -6.35 -3.91
C ALA A 57 -8.39 -5.16 -4.18
N PHE A 58 -8.12 -4.36 -5.20
CA PHE A 58 -8.99 -3.23 -5.57
C PHE A 58 -10.34 -3.70 -6.11
N GLY A 59 -10.39 -4.81 -6.85
CA GLY A 59 -11.66 -5.42 -7.28
C GLY A 59 -12.52 -5.86 -6.10
N ALA A 60 -11.92 -6.49 -5.08
CA ALA A 60 -12.64 -6.87 -3.85
C ALA A 60 -13.14 -5.65 -3.07
N MET A 61 -12.34 -4.57 -3.00
CA MET A 61 -12.74 -3.31 -2.36
C MET A 61 -13.93 -2.66 -3.06
N GLN A 62 -13.93 -2.61 -4.39
CA GLN A 62 -15.06 -2.08 -5.17
C GLN A 62 -16.34 -2.90 -4.96
N ALA A 63 -16.23 -4.23 -4.93
CA ALA A 63 -17.39 -5.11 -4.70
C ALA A 63 -17.95 -5.03 -3.27
N ALA A 64 -17.17 -4.54 -2.31
CA ALA A 64 -17.55 -4.38 -0.91
C ALA A 64 -18.11 -2.98 -0.57
N SER A 65 -18.10 -2.06 -1.55
CA SER A 65 -18.63 -0.69 -1.43
C SER A 65 -20.07 -0.61 -1.95
#